data_AF-A0A941MXE5-F1
#
_entry.id   AF-A0A941MXE5-F1
#
_cell.length_a   1.000
_cell.length_b   1.000
_cell.length_c   1.000
_cell.angle_alpha   90.00
_cell.angle_beta   90.00
_cell.angle_gamma   90.00
#
_symmetry.space_group_name_H-M   'P 1'
#
loop_
_entity.id
_entity.type
_entity.pdbx_description
1 polymer ?
#
loop_
_entity_poly.entity_id
_entity_poly.type
_entity_poly.pdbx_seq_one_letter_code
_entity_poly.pdbx_strand_id
1 'polypeptide(L)'
;MRTLAACGLCLVVLTTPDLLLAQAGSGKSRGKSSLKDGITTYGDPPLKPGQGGKRTHTTNIEIELVTTGEGVGTKARDWADLFSRLETVVTVRNSRVEDKLGVTETKVNNSLRNVHVVGVIDPKGRLILPDQVLSLEDSSKVTNWVKDLRMYGAQGNPKGQPVWGLTKEQFATIHATLKKPLTVETKDVPVSQVVAGFEIPPEHPLVFTQAATRALKDRGENARVAQSFKGVSQGTALAALLADQGLGFRPRRLPDGKIELSVATRDEARDVWPVGWPRQAELPATAPALLQFKAIDLDEEPLDDLLDGVSEALQMPVLIDRAGLEAKHINLSDVKITFPLKKATWISALKEFTFKAKARPDVLLDDAGQPFLYIVPLDAPARAPKG
;
A
#
# COMPACT_ATOMS: atom_id res chain seq x y z
N MET A 1 -3.60 -37.89 -30.19
CA MET A 1 -2.21 -38.40 -30.10
C MET A 1 -1.27 -37.24 -30.42
N ARG A 2 -0.27 -37.01 -29.56
CA ARG A 2 0.73 -35.91 -29.52
C ARG A 2 0.25 -34.58 -28.92
N THR A 3 0.96 -33.86 -28.04
CA THR A 3 1.96 -34.17 -26.99
C THR A 3 1.92 -32.93 -26.08
N LEU A 4 1.71 -33.11 -24.77
CA LEU A 4 1.83 -32.06 -23.75
C LEU A 4 3.31 -31.79 -23.46
N ALA A 5 3.72 -30.53 -23.40
CA ALA A 5 5.01 -30.10 -22.85
C ALA A 5 4.73 -29.22 -21.63
N ALA A 6 5.06 -29.76 -20.46
CA ALA A 6 5.02 -29.11 -19.16
C ALA A 6 6.39 -28.49 -18.85
N CYS A 7 6.39 -27.25 -18.36
CA CYS A 7 7.49 -26.54 -17.71
C CYS A 7 6.82 -25.50 -16.80
N GLY A 8 7.11 -25.31 -15.52
CA GLY A 8 8.02 -25.93 -14.57
C GLY A 8 7.85 -25.14 -13.28
N LEU A 9 7.22 -25.74 -12.26
CA LEU A 9 7.04 -25.15 -10.92
C LEU A 9 8.40 -25.09 -10.21
N CYS A 10 8.78 -23.92 -9.70
CA CYS A 10 9.88 -23.79 -8.74
C CYS A 10 9.28 -23.74 -7.33
N LEU A 11 9.25 -24.91 -6.68
CA LEU A 11 8.84 -25.09 -5.29
C LEU A 11 10.05 -24.74 -4.39
N VAL A 12 9.97 -23.68 -3.58
CA VAL A 12 11.00 -23.40 -2.57
C VAL A 12 10.69 -24.22 -1.31
N VAL A 13 11.48 -25.28 -1.12
CA VAL A 13 11.49 -26.16 0.05
C VAL A 13 12.12 -25.42 1.24
N LEU A 14 11.43 -25.41 2.38
CA LEU A 14 11.94 -24.94 3.66
C LEU A 14 12.69 -26.07 4.37
N THR A 15 14.00 -25.92 4.59
CA THR A 15 14.79 -26.82 5.43
C THR A 15 15.17 -26.13 6.74
N THR A 16 14.78 -26.72 7.87
CA THR A 16 15.28 -26.44 9.22
C THR A 16 16.59 -27.20 9.49
N PRO A 17 17.50 -26.69 10.32
CA PRO A 17 18.48 -27.53 11.00
C PRO A 17 18.24 -27.57 12.51
N ASP A 18 18.30 -28.80 13.03
CA ASP A 18 18.24 -29.20 14.43
C ASP A 18 19.47 -28.80 15.25
N LEU A 19 19.23 -28.70 16.55
CA LEU A 19 20.20 -28.59 17.63
C LEU A 19 21.21 -29.74 17.65
N LEU A 20 22.47 -29.44 18.01
CA LEU A 20 23.31 -30.38 18.75
C LEU A 20 24.29 -29.64 19.68
N LEU A 21 24.31 -30.11 20.93
CA LEU A 21 25.20 -29.73 22.03
C LEU A 21 26.67 -30.07 21.74
N ALA A 22 27.60 -29.24 22.27
CA ALA A 22 28.84 -29.72 22.90
C ALA A 22 29.45 -28.64 23.82
N GLN A 23 29.98 -29.08 24.96
CA GLN A 23 30.51 -28.29 26.07
C GLN A 23 32.03 -28.04 26.02
N ALA A 24 32.42 -26.99 26.76
CA ALA A 24 33.57 -26.85 27.66
C ALA A 24 35.02 -26.78 27.14
N GLY A 25 35.75 -25.77 27.63
CA GLY A 25 37.21 -25.68 27.56
C GLY A 25 37.76 -24.41 28.21
N SER A 26 38.07 -24.49 29.50
CA SER A 26 38.69 -23.46 30.36
C SER A 26 40.19 -23.29 30.09
N GLY A 27 40.72 -22.07 30.21
CA GLY A 27 42.16 -21.81 30.21
C GLY A 27 42.53 -20.36 30.59
N LYS A 28 42.78 -20.13 31.89
CA LYS A 28 43.38 -18.89 32.44
C LYS A 28 44.88 -18.83 32.17
N SER A 29 45.42 -17.64 31.89
CA SER A 29 46.78 -17.25 32.31
C SER A 29 46.89 -15.74 32.57
N ARG A 30 47.56 -15.42 33.68
CA ARG A 30 47.83 -14.11 34.29
C ARG A 30 49.16 -13.54 33.76
N GLY A 31 49.30 -12.22 33.70
CA GLY A 31 50.64 -11.62 33.78
C GLY A 31 50.80 -10.13 33.43
N LYS A 32 50.56 -9.27 34.44
CA LYS A 32 51.32 -8.07 34.88
C LYS A 32 51.82 -6.99 33.88
N SER A 33 51.51 -5.73 34.28
CA SER A 33 52.45 -4.57 34.44
C SER A 33 52.96 -3.88 33.17
N SER A 34 53.15 -2.56 33.03
CA SER A 34 52.89 -1.34 33.83
C SER A 34 53.20 -0.14 32.90
N LEU A 35 52.45 0.96 33.06
CA LEU A 35 52.74 2.38 32.75
C LEU A 35 53.84 2.75 31.73
N LYS A 36 53.49 3.58 30.73
CA LYS A 36 53.84 5.02 30.69
C LYS A 36 53.29 5.74 29.44
N ASP A 37 53.06 7.04 29.66
CA ASP A 37 52.43 8.07 28.83
C ASP A 37 53.08 8.34 27.45
N GLY A 38 52.31 8.98 26.55
CA GLY A 38 52.90 9.75 25.44
C GLY A 38 52.02 9.90 24.20
N ILE A 39 51.39 11.07 24.06
CA ILE A 39 50.64 11.55 22.90
C ILE A 39 51.61 11.95 21.77
N THR A 40 51.33 11.57 20.50
CA THR A 40 51.14 12.45 19.31
C THR A 40 51.23 11.69 17.96
N THR A 41 50.15 11.81 17.19
CA THR A 41 49.97 11.96 15.72
C THR A 41 50.76 11.20 14.63
N TYR A 42 49.96 10.66 13.70
CA TYR A 42 50.14 10.36 12.25
C TYR A 42 51.10 9.25 11.78
N GLY A 43 50.51 8.20 11.18
CA GLY A 43 51.17 7.35 10.16
C GLY A 43 50.79 5.86 10.17
N ASP A 44 50.27 5.38 9.02
CA ASP A 44 50.26 4.01 8.46
C ASP A 44 49.13 3.01 8.80
N PRO A 45 48.83 1.99 7.95
CA PRO A 45 49.13 1.76 6.51
C PRO A 45 47.85 1.40 5.68
N PRO A 46 47.92 1.16 4.35
CA PRO A 46 46.74 0.89 3.52
C PRO A 46 46.10 -0.47 3.84
N LEU A 47 44.77 -0.48 3.97
CA LEU A 47 43.98 -1.70 4.13
C LEU A 47 43.97 -2.51 2.83
N LYS A 48 44.39 -3.77 2.93
CA LYS A 48 44.36 -4.78 1.87
C LYS A 48 42.93 -5.02 1.36
N PRO A 49 42.72 -5.27 0.06
CA PRO A 49 41.39 -5.57 -0.48
C PRO A 49 41.03 -7.04 -0.25
N GLY A 50 39.88 -7.29 0.38
CA GLY A 50 39.35 -8.64 0.54
C GLY A 50 37.94 -8.69 1.11
N GLN A 51 36.98 -8.89 0.20
CA GLN A 51 35.62 -9.46 0.40
C GLN A 51 34.46 -8.50 0.78
N GLY A 52 33.84 -7.91 -0.26
CA GLY A 52 32.39 -8.04 -0.49
C GLY A 52 31.37 -7.31 0.40
N GLY A 53 31.59 -6.05 0.78
CA GLY A 53 30.56 -5.22 1.43
C GLY A 53 29.71 -4.42 0.42
N LYS A 54 28.36 -4.52 0.51
CA LYS A 54 27.44 -3.61 -0.19
C LYS A 54 27.79 -2.15 0.16
N ARG A 55 28.10 -1.31 -0.83
CA ARG A 55 28.40 0.11 -0.64
C ARG A 55 27.13 0.85 -0.24
N THR A 56 27.04 1.36 0.99
CA THR A 56 26.02 2.31 1.42
C THR A 56 26.28 3.67 0.77
N HIS A 57 25.25 4.27 0.17
CA HIS A 57 25.34 5.65 -0.30
C HIS A 57 25.34 6.58 0.92
N THR A 58 26.30 7.49 1.00
CA THR A 58 26.31 8.55 2.01
C THR A 58 25.44 9.70 1.50
N THR A 59 24.45 10.16 2.28
CA THR A 59 23.57 11.27 1.92
C THR A 59 23.87 12.48 2.82
N ASN A 60 24.36 13.56 2.23
CA ASN A 60 24.49 14.85 2.89
C ASN A 60 23.23 15.68 2.65
N ILE A 61 22.75 16.35 3.70
CA ILE A 61 21.58 17.23 3.62
C ILE A 61 22.01 18.64 4.00
N GLU A 62 21.75 19.57 3.09
CA GLU A 62 21.91 21.00 3.25
C GLU A 62 20.51 21.64 3.25
N ILE A 63 20.25 22.50 4.22
CA ILE A 63 18.95 23.16 4.44
C ILE A 63 19.16 24.66 4.45
N GLU A 64 18.45 25.36 3.58
CA GLU A 64 18.43 26.80 3.49
C GLU A 64 17.07 27.33 3.96
N LEU A 65 17.06 28.13 5.02
CA LEU A 65 15.85 28.71 5.61
C LEU A 65 15.78 30.20 5.28
N VAL A 66 14.69 30.58 4.61
CA VAL A 66 14.43 31.95 4.17
C VAL A 66 13.38 32.62 5.05
N THR A 67 13.68 33.81 5.57
CA THR A 67 12.75 34.57 6.42
C THR A 67 12.05 35.69 5.65
N THR A 68 10.73 35.82 5.84
CA THR A 68 9.92 36.88 5.24
C THR A 68 9.36 37.82 6.32
N GLY A 69 10.01 38.97 6.51
CA GLY A 69 9.54 40.03 7.42
C GLY A 69 10.43 40.27 8.64
N GLU A 70 10.27 41.45 9.24
CA GLU A 70 10.98 41.84 10.45
C GLU A 70 10.41 41.12 11.69
N GLY A 71 11.28 40.67 12.60
CA GLY A 71 10.88 40.02 13.86
C GLY A 71 10.88 38.49 13.87
N VAL A 72 11.19 37.82 12.75
CA VAL A 72 11.23 36.35 12.63
C VAL A 72 12.56 35.73 13.15
N GLY A 73 13.54 36.57 13.50
CA GLY A 73 14.91 36.14 13.83
C GLY A 73 15.03 35.11 14.96
N THR A 74 14.24 35.24 16.02
CA THR A 74 14.24 34.28 17.14
C THR A 74 13.71 32.91 16.70
N LYS A 75 12.63 32.87 15.90
CA LYS A 75 12.06 31.62 15.39
C LYS A 75 12.97 30.95 14.37
N ALA A 76 13.68 31.73 13.57
CA ALA A 76 14.66 31.19 12.64
C ALA A 76 15.84 30.51 13.35
N ARG A 77 16.27 31.06 14.50
CA ARG A 77 17.27 30.43 15.36
C ARG A 77 16.80 29.10 15.94
N ASP A 78 15.57 29.06 16.46
CA ASP A 78 14.97 27.83 17.01
C ASP A 78 14.93 26.69 15.96
N TRP A 79 14.60 27.04 14.71
CA TRP A 79 14.61 26.10 13.58
C TRP A 79 16.03 25.65 13.20
N ALA A 80 16.99 26.57 13.13
CA ALA A 80 18.39 26.24 12.86
C ALA A 80 18.98 25.31 13.93
N ASP A 81 18.64 25.52 15.19
CA ASP A 81 19.06 24.68 16.31
C ASP A 81 18.43 23.27 16.23
N LEU A 82 17.17 23.16 15.78
CA LEU A 82 16.53 21.87 15.52
C LEU A 82 17.24 21.09 14.40
N PHE A 83 17.51 21.72 13.26
CA PHE A 83 18.17 21.07 12.12
C PHE A 83 19.65 20.75 12.37
N SER A 84 20.35 21.58 13.14
CA SER A 84 21.74 21.32 13.55
C SER A 84 21.82 20.08 14.45
N ARG A 85 20.87 19.90 15.37
CA ARG A 85 20.76 18.68 16.20
C ARG A 85 20.50 17.41 15.41
N LEU A 86 19.93 17.55 14.21
CA LEU A 86 19.71 16.44 13.26
C LEU A 86 20.93 16.23 12.34
N GLU A 87 22.08 16.84 12.63
CA GLU A 87 23.33 16.74 11.86
C GLU A 87 23.16 17.17 10.39
N THR A 88 22.25 18.11 10.12
CA THR A 88 22.10 18.72 8.78
C THR A 88 22.83 20.06 8.75
N VAL A 89 23.40 20.40 7.59
CA VAL A 89 24.02 21.72 7.40
C VAL A 89 22.90 22.72 7.18
N VAL A 90 22.78 23.74 8.02
CA VAL A 90 21.69 24.73 7.93
C VAL A 90 22.22 26.14 7.74
N THR A 91 21.62 26.88 6.80
CA THR A 91 21.90 28.31 6.55
C THR A 91 20.61 29.10 6.66
N VAL A 92 20.62 30.22 7.39
CA VAL A 92 19.47 31.11 7.52
C VAL A 92 19.78 32.43 6.84
N ARG A 93 18.87 32.94 6.00
CA ARG A 93 19.03 34.26 5.37
C ARG A 93 17.70 34.94 5.02
N ASN A 94 17.77 36.21 4.65
CA ASN A 94 16.61 36.97 4.16
C ASN A 94 16.21 36.57 2.74
N SER A 95 14.91 36.70 2.44
CA SER A 95 14.34 36.42 1.13
C SER A 95 14.84 37.37 0.04
N ARG A 96 15.12 36.81 -1.13
CA ARG A 96 15.40 37.50 -2.39
C ARG A 96 14.24 37.33 -3.36
N VAL A 97 14.18 38.15 -4.39
CA VAL A 97 13.07 38.16 -5.38
C VAL A 97 13.03 36.85 -6.18
N GLU A 98 14.18 36.20 -6.37
CA GLU A 98 14.35 34.96 -7.12
C GLU A 98 14.21 33.65 -6.31
N ASP A 99 13.94 33.71 -5.00
CA ASP A 99 13.89 32.50 -4.15
C ASP A 99 12.67 31.63 -4.44
N LYS A 100 12.90 30.31 -4.60
CA LYS A 100 11.84 29.31 -4.81
C LYS A 100 11.99 28.15 -3.83
N LEU A 101 10.91 27.80 -3.15
CA LEU A 101 10.82 26.60 -2.31
C LEU A 101 11.07 25.34 -3.16
N GLY A 102 11.86 24.40 -2.65
CA GLY A 102 12.15 23.16 -3.36
C GLY A 102 13.19 22.28 -2.69
N VAL A 103 13.31 21.06 -3.19
CA VAL A 103 14.40 20.15 -2.83
C VAL A 103 15.12 19.73 -4.11
N THR A 104 16.44 19.89 -4.15
CA THR A 104 17.28 19.52 -5.29
C THR A 104 18.32 18.49 -4.87
N GLU A 105 18.61 17.53 -5.74
CA GLU A 105 19.62 16.50 -5.50
C GLU A 105 20.75 16.64 -6.52
N THR A 106 21.98 16.67 -6.03
CA THR A 106 23.17 16.59 -6.87
C THR A 106 23.97 15.34 -6.50
N LYS A 107 24.37 14.57 -7.50
CA LYS A 107 25.27 13.43 -7.32
C LYS A 107 26.67 13.89 -7.62
N VAL A 108 27.54 13.88 -6.62
CA VAL A 108 28.95 14.26 -6.79
C VAL A 108 29.77 13.05 -7.29
N ASN A 109 29.37 11.82 -6.94
CA ASN A 109 29.91 10.56 -7.49
C ASN A 109 28.89 9.39 -7.30
N ASN A 110 29.30 8.15 -7.63
CA ASN A 110 28.42 6.96 -7.53
C ASN A 110 28.07 6.52 -6.09
N SER A 111 28.59 7.20 -5.06
CA SER A 111 28.40 6.84 -3.64
C SER A 111 27.92 7.98 -2.75
N LEU A 112 28.02 9.24 -3.16
CA LEU A 112 27.69 10.42 -2.36
C LEU A 112 26.56 11.22 -3.01
N ARG A 113 25.49 11.42 -2.25
CA ARG A 113 24.28 12.18 -2.63
C ARG A 113 24.22 13.46 -1.80
N ASN A 114 24.11 14.61 -2.44
CA ASN A 114 23.85 15.87 -1.77
C ASN A 114 22.40 16.29 -2.03
N VAL A 115 21.64 16.51 -0.96
CA VAL A 115 20.24 16.95 -0.99
C VAL A 115 20.19 18.37 -0.43
N HIS A 116 19.80 19.32 -1.26
CA HIS A 116 19.66 20.73 -0.89
C HIS A 116 18.17 21.10 -0.78
N VAL A 117 17.72 21.54 0.40
CA VAL A 117 16.32 21.91 0.66
C VAL A 117 16.22 23.41 0.91
N VAL A 118 15.30 24.10 0.24
CA VAL A 118 14.94 25.50 0.51
C VAL A 118 13.56 25.56 1.18
N GLY A 119 13.51 26.06 2.41
CA GLY A 119 12.29 26.24 3.22
C GLY A 119 12.06 27.71 3.61
N VAL A 120 10.80 28.09 3.86
CA VAL A 120 10.43 29.47 4.25
C VAL A 120 9.86 29.48 5.65
N ILE A 121 10.25 30.47 6.45
CA ILE A 121 9.65 30.73 7.76
C ILE A 121 8.64 31.87 7.61
N ASP A 122 7.38 31.57 7.87
CA ASP A 122 6.30 32.56 7.78
C ASP A 122 6.36 33.59 8.93
N PRO A 123 5.62 34.71 8.83
CA PRO A 123 5.58 35.71 9.91
C PRO A 123 5.05 35.19 11.26
N LYS A 124 4.42 34.00 11.28
CA LYS A 124 3.94 33.32 12.49
C LYS A 124 4.98 32.36 13.08
N GLY A 125 6.17 32.25 12.46
CA GLY A 125 7.25 31.38 12.91
C GLY A 125 7.11 29.90 12.52
N ARG A 126 6.19 29.57 11.61
CA ARG A 126 6.01 28.21 11.08
C ARG A 126 6.93 27.96 9.90
N LEU A 127 7.43 26.73 9.79
CA LEU A 127 8.24 26.28 8.68
C LEU A 127 7.34 25.76 7.56
N ILE A 128 7.50 26.33 6.37
CA ILE A 128 6.86 25.91 5.14
C ILE A 128 7.89 25.14 4.30
N LEU A 129 7.62 23.87 4.07
CA LEU A 129 8.35 22.97 3.20
C LEU A 129 7.51 22.65 1.94
N PRO A 130 8.09 22.07 0.88
CA PRO A 130 7.34 21.80 -0.36
C PRO A 130 6.11 20.88 -0.22
N ASP A 131 6.08 20.00 0.78
CA ASP A 131 5.06 18.97 0.99
C ASP A 131 4.30 19.09 2.32
N GLN A 132 4.68 20.02 3.21
CA GLN A 132 4.07 20.18 4.53
C GLN A 132 4.34 21.54 5.18
N VAL A 133 3.51 21.89 6.16
CA VAL A 133 3.70 23.05 7.05
C VAL A 133 3.85 22.53 8.47
N LEU A 134 4.92 22.95 9.14
CA LEU A 134 5.31 22.44 10.45
C LEU A 134 5.47 23.59 11.44
N SER A 135 5.05 23.35 12.68
CA SER A 135 5.36 24.21 13.81
C SER A 135 6.59 23.66 14.57
N LEU A 136 7.20 24.47 15.45
CA LEU A 136 8.29 23.99 16.30
C LEU A 136 7.85 22.87 17.25
N GLU A 137 6.55 22.79 17.56
CA GLU A 137 5.94 21.71 18.35
C GLU A 137 5.95 20.38 17.58
N ASP A 138 6.01 20.43 16.24
CA ASP A 138 6.09 19.25 15.36
C ASP A 138 7.53 18.72 15.17
N SER A 139 8.43 18.97 16.12
CA SER A 139 9.85 18.57 16.04
C SER A 139 10.09 17.09 15.69
N SER A 140 9.18 16.20 16.09
CA SER A 140 9.21 14.78 15.73
C SER A 140 8.91 14.53 14.25
N LYS A 141 7.99 15.28 13.64
CA LYS A 141 7.68 15.20 12.19
C LYS A 141 8.85 15.71 11.35
N VAL A 142 9.49 16.78 11.80
CA VAL A 142 10.71 17.33 11.18
C VAL A 142 11.84 16.31 11.20
N THR A 143 12.05 15.66 12.35
CA THR A 143 13.05 14.59 12.52
C THR A 143 12.81 13.44 11.55
N ASN A 144 11.56 12.99 11.41
CA ASN A 144 11.20 11.92 10.49
C ASN A 144 11.39 12.34 9.03
N TRP A 145 11.00 13.56 8.67
CA TRP A 145 11.17 14.08 7.32
C TRP A 145 12.66 14.22 6.93
N VAL A 146 13.53 14.66 7.84
CA VAL A 146 14.98 14.67 7.60
C VAL A 146 15.52 13.25 7.42
N LYS A 147 15.04 12.28 8.22
CA LYS A 147 15.39 10.86 8.04
C LYS A 147 14.93 10.34 6.68
N ASP A 148 13.75 10.72 6.22
CA ASP A 148 13.22 10.36 4.90
C ASP A 148 14.06 10.98 3.77
N LEU A 149 14.51 12.23 3.92
CA LEU A 149 15.43 12.83 2.95
C LEU A 149 16.80 12.15 2.93
N ARG A 150 17.32 11.68 4.08
CA ARG A 150 18.57 10.89 4.11
C ARG A 150 18.40 9.57 3.39
N MET A 151 17.21 8.99 3.52
CA MET A 151 16.86 7.66 3.01
C MET A 151 16.46 7.66 1.52
N TYR A 152 15.73 8.68 1.05
CA TYR A 152 15.09 8.72 -0.27
C TYR A 152 15.59 9.86 -1.19
N GLY A 153 16.27 10.88 -0.66
CA GLY A 153 16.83 11.99 -1.43
C GLY A 153 15.86 13.15 -1.69
N ALA A 154 16.19 14.04 -2.65
CA ALA A 154 15.39 15.25 -2.93
C ALA A 154 13.99 14.98 -3.50
N GLN A 155 13.72 13.74 -3.90
CA GLN A 155 12.46 13.31 -4.49
C GLN A 155 11.42 12.95 -3.43
N GLY A 156 11.22 13.79 -2.41
CA GLY A 156 10.17 13.59 -1.40
C GLY A 156 8.85 13.05 -1.99
N ASN A 157 8.16 12.23 -1.19
CA ASN A 157 6.99 11.39 -1.53
C ASN A 157 6.28 11.69 -2.89
N PRO A 158 6.37 10.78 -3.89
CA PRO A 158 5.94 11.02 -5.29
C PRO A 158 4.45 11.36 -5.54
N LYS A 159 4.19 12.39 -6.37
CA LYS A 159 2.85 12.82 -6.85
C LYS A 159 2.23 11.92 -7.95
N GLY A 160 2.09 10.65 -7.66
CA GLY A 160 1.01 9.74 -8.08
C GLY A 160 0.07 9.64 -6.88
N GLN A 161 -0.65 8.53 -6.67
CA GLN A 161 -1.43 8.34 -5.45
C GLN A 161 -0.56 8.73 -4.23
N PRO A 162 -0.80 9.90 -3.59
CA PRO A 162 0.13 10.47 -2.60
C PRO A 162 0.25 9.56 -1.37
N VAL A 163 -0.77 8.73 -1.21
CA VAL A 163 -0.93 7.62 -0.30
C VAL A 163 0.17 6.56 -0.45
N TRP A 164 0.68 6.32 -1.66
CA TRP A 164 1.63 5.23 -1.97
C TRP A 164 3.01 5.69 -2.40
N GLY A 165 3.20 6.98 -2.63
CA GLY A 165 4.48 7.51 -3.06
C GLY A 165 5.00 6.92 -4.37
N LEU A 166 4.11 6.77 -5.35
CA LEU A 166 4.44 6.50 -6.74
C LEU A 166 4.33 7.78 -7.55
N THR A 167 5.05 8.01 -8.66
CA THR A 167 4.73 9.10 -9.59
C THR A 167 3.47 8.78 -10.41
N LYS A 168 2.94 9.74 -11.20
CA LYS A 168 1.81 9.48 -12.10
C LYS A 168 2.13 8.39 -13.12
N GLU A 169 3.34 8.40 -13.68
CA GLU A 169 3.80 7.46 -14.69
C GLU A 169 3.96 6.05 -14.10
N GLN A 170 4.54 5.99 -12.90
CA GLN A 170 4.67 4.75 -12.14
C GLN A 170 3.30 4.15 -11.80
N PHE A 171 2.38 4.98 -11.31
CA PHE A 171 1.01 4.56 -11.04
C PHE A 171 0.30 4.10 -12.31
N ALA A 172 0.40 4.86 -13.41
CA ALA A 172 -0.21 4.52 -14.69
C ALA A 172 0.28 3.17 -15.24
N THR A 173 1.55 2.85 -15.05
CA THR A 173 2.13 1.56 -15.49
C THR A 173 1.52 0.37 -14.74
N ILE A 174 1.42 0.48 -13.41
CA ILE A 174 0.81 -0.56 -12.58
C ILE A 174 -0.69 -0.67 -12.86
N HIS A 175 -1.38 0.48 -12.87
CA HIS A 175 -2.81 0.57 -13.11
C HIS A 175 -3.19 0.03 -14.48
N ALA A 176 -2.39 0.26 -15.53
CA ALA A 176 -2.65 -0.28 -16.87
C ALA A 176 -2.67 -1.82 -16.88
N THR A 177 -1.84 -2.46 -16.06
CA THR A 177 -1.86 -3.93 -15.94
C THR A 177 -3.05 -4.40 -15.10
N LEU A 178 -3.26 -3.78 -13.94
CA LEU A 178 -4.35 -4.13 -13.02
C LEU A 178 -5.74 -3.84 -13.60
N LYS A 179 -5.84 -3.00 -14.63
CA LYS A 179 -7.06 -2.69 -15.38
C LYS A 179 -7.57 -3.84 -16.24
N LYS A 180 -6.73 -4.82 -16.60
CA LYS A 180 -7.18 -5.96 -17.42
C LYS A 180 -8.22 -6.80 -16.66
N PRO A 181 -9.30 -7.26 -17.31
CA PRO A 181 -10.28 -8.13 -16.66
C PRO A 181 -9.74 -9.55 -16.46
N LEU A 182 -10.18 -10.22 -15.40
CA LEU A 182 -10.02 -11.67 -15.26
C LEU A 182 -10.99 -12.39 -16.20
N THR A 183 -10.48 -13.29 -17.02
CA THR A 183 -11.30 -14.06 -17.99
C THR A 183 -11.70 -15.44 -17.48
N VAL A 184 -11.04 -15.92 -16.42
CA VAL A 184 -11.23 -17.24 -15.85
C VAL A 184 -12.24 -17.21 -14.71
N GLU A 185 -12.96 -18.31 -14.52
CA GLU A 185 -13.79 -18.51 -13.33
C GLU A 185 -12.88 -18.75 -12.12
N THR A 186 -13.19 -18.10 -11.00
CA THR A 186 -12.40 -18.16 -9.77
C THR A 186 -13.14 -18.82 -8.62
N LYS A 187 -14.48 -18.85 -8.64
CA LYS A 187 -15.30 -19.47 -7.60
C LYS A 187 -14.91 -20.94 -7.46
N ASP A 188 -14.78 -21.37 -6.22
CA ASP A 188 -14.35 -22.71 -5.83
C ASP A 188 -12.99 -23.12 -6.41
N VAL A 189 -12.11 -22.19 -6.79
CA VAL A 189 -10.72 -22.49 -7.16
C VAL A 189 -9.81 -22.27 -5.94
N PRO A 190 -8.74 -23.07 -5.73
CA PRO A 190 -7.79 -22.81 -4.65
C PRO A 190 -7.18 -21.41 -4.74
N VAL A 191 -7.13 -20.69 -3.61
CA VAL A 191 -6.64 -19.29 -3.56
C VAL A 191 -5.25 -19.17 -4.18
N SER A 192 -4.35 -20.13 -3.93
CA SER A 192 -2.99 -20.15 -4.49
C SER A 192 -2.96 -20.22 -6.02
N GLN A 193 -3.87 -20.99 -6.62
CA GLN A 193 -4.00 -21.10 -8.08
C GLN A 193 -4.56 -19.82 -8.68
N VAL A 194 -5.56 -19.20 -8.03
CA VAL A 194 -6.12 -17.92 -8.49
C VAL A 194 -5.07 -16.81 -8.41
N VAL A 195 -4.32 -16.72 -7.30
CA VAL A 195 -3.21 -15.74 -7.14
C VAL A 195 -2.14 -15.92 -8.22
N ALA A 196 -1.79 -17.17 -8.56
CA ALA A 196 -0.83 -17.46 -9.63
C ALA A 196 -1.37 -17.14 -11.04
N GLY A 197 -2.70 -17.06 -11.19
CA GLY A 197 -3.37 -16.72 -12.45
C GLY A 197 -3.47 -15.23 -12.76
N PHE A 198 -3.13 -14.34 -11.82
CA PHE A 198 -3.08 -12.90 -12.09
C PHE A 198 -1.87 -12.57 -12.98
N GLU A 199 -2.09 -11.72 -14.00
CA GLU A 199 -1.04 -11.26 -14.91
C GLU A 199 -0.24 -10.10 -14.29
N ILE A 200 0.41 -10.36 -13.15
CA ILE A 200 1.25 -9.36 -12.49
C ILE A 200 2.59 -9.26 -13.24
N PRO A 201 3.01 -8.06 -13.70
CA PRO A 201 4.28 -7.90 -14.40
C PRO A 201 5.46 -8.31 -13.51
N PRO A 202 6.46 -9.03 -14.05
CA PRO A 202 7.66 -9.38 -13.28
C PRO A 202 8.45 -8.14 -12.81
N GLU A 203 8.26 -6.98 -13.46
CA GLU A 203 8.81 -5.69 -13.05
C GLU A 203 8.19 -5.17 -11.74
N HIS A 204 6.99 -5.66 -11.38
CA HIS A 204 6.19 -5.27 -10.22
C HIS A 204 5.72 -6.48 -9.42
N PRO A 205 6.65 -7.29 -8.89
CA PRO A 205 6.31 -8.58 -8.31
C PRO A 205 5.39 -8.46 -7.11
N LEU A 206 4.50 -9.44 -6.94
CA LEU A 206 3.67 -9.58 -5.75
C LEU A 206 4.51 -10.19 -4.61
N VAL A 207 4.68 -9.47 -3.51
CA VAL A 207 5.55 -9.86 -2.39
C VAL A 207 4.75 -9.89 -1.09
N PHE A 208 4.68 -11.06 -0.45
CA PHE A 208 3.96 -11.24 0.82
C PHE A 208 4.88 -10.94 2.00
N THR A 209 4.39 -10.18 2.99
CA THR A 209 5.09 -10.03 4.27
C THR A 209 5.11 -11.36 5.02
N GLN A 210 6.00 -11.46 6.02
CA GLN A 210 6.05 -12.65 6.87
C GLN A 210 4.71 -12.87 7.59
N ALA A 211 4.06 -11.81 8.08
CA ALA A 211 2.77 -11.93 8.75
C ALA A 211 1.66 -12.34 7.78
N ALA A 212 1.61 -11.78 6.57
CA ALA A 212 0.64 -12.21 5.54
C ALA A 212 0.82 -13.69 5.17
N THR A 213 2.08 -14.14 5.03
CA THR A 213 2.40 -15.55 4.76
C THR A 213 1.91 -16.46 5.89
N ARG A 214 2.10 -16.05 7.15
CA ARG A 214 1.60 -16.82 8.31
C ARG A 214 0.08 -16.84 8.36
N ALA A 215 -0.58 -15.69 8.18
CA ALA A 215 -2.03 -15.59 8.17
C ALA A 215 -2.69 -16.47 7.10
N LEU A 216 -2.06 -16.62 5.92
CA LEU A 216 -2.54 -17.56 4.89
C LEU A 216 -2.31 -19.02 5.29
N LYS A 217 -1.16 -19.35 5.87
CA LYS A 217 -0.86 -20.72 6.33
C LYS A 217 -1.81 -21.17 7.44
N ASP A 218 -2.10 -20.29 8.39
CA ASP A 218 -2.98 -20.60 9.53
C ASP A 218 -4.43 -20.88 9.09
N ARG A 219 -4.86 -20.29 7.97
CA ARG A 219 -6.17 -20.56 7.33
C ARG A 219 -6.22 -21.88 6.55
N GLY A 220 -5.06 -22.48 6.27
CA GLY A 220 -4.93 -23.78 5.60
C GLY A 220 -4.74 -23.70 4.08
N GLU A 221 -3.99 -24.66 3.54
CA GLU A 221 -3.61 -24.74 2.11
C GLU A 221 -4.79 -25.01 1.15
N ASN A 222 -5.93 -25.42 1.70
CA ASN A 222 -7.14 -25.77 0.95
C ASN A 222 -8.16 -24.63 0.87
N ALA A 223 -7.81 -23.40 1.27
CA ALA A 223 -8.69 -22.25 1.13
C ALA A 223 -9.11 -22.10 -0.35
N ARG A 224 -10.42 -22.12 -0.59
CA ARG A 224 -11.01 -21.91 -1.92
C ARG A 224 -11.63 -20.53 -1.99
N VAL A 225 -11.61 -19.94 -3.16
CA VAL A 225 -12.23 -18.64 -3.40
C VAL A 225 -13.76 -18.81 -3.40
N ALA A 226 -14.45 -18.03 -2.57
CA ALA A 226 -15.88 -18.21 -2.35
C ALA A 226 -16.78 -17.46 -3.35
N GLN A 227 -16.23 -16.70 -4.29
CA GLN A 227 -16.98 -15.89 -5.25
C GLN A 227 -16.27 -15.81 -6.61
N SER A 228 -17.03 -15.52 -7.66
CA SER A 228 -16.47 -15.31 -8.99
C SER A 228 -15.93 -13.88 -9.12
N PHE A 229 -14.71 -13.75 -9.62
CA PHE A 229 -14.10 -12.47 -10.01
C PHE A 229 -14.00 -12.33 -11.53
N LYS A 230 -14.65 -13.23 -12.29
CA LYS A 230 -14.65 -13.19 -13.75
C LYS A 230 -15.29 -11.88 -14.23
N GLY A 231 -14.64 -11.23 -15.19
CA GLY A 231 -15.07 -9.96 -15.76
C GLY A 231 -14.69 -8.72 -14.93
N VAL A 232 -14.15 -8.89 -13.73
CA VAL A 232 -13.65 -7.79 -12.89
C VAL A 232 -12.18 -7.52 -13.20
N SER A 233 -11.76 -6.25 -13.17
CA SER A 233 -10.33 -5.90 -13.30
C SER A 233 -9.45 -6.61 -12.26
N GLN A 234 -8.23 -6.97 -12.66
CA GLN A 234 -7.27 -7.68 -11.83
C GLN A 234 -6.96 -6.98 -10.51
N GLY A 235 -6.85 -5.64 -10.48
CA GLY A 235 -6.58 -4.91 -9.23
C GLY A 235 -7.70 -5.04 -8.21
N THR A 236 -8.94 -4.84 -8.66
CA THR A 236 -10.15 -4.93 -7.84
C THR A 236 -10.42 -6.38 -7.42
N ALA A 237 -10.25 -7.34 -8.32
CA ALA A 237 -10.35 -8.76 -8.02
C ALA A 237 -9.30 -9.22 -7.00
N LEU A 238 -8.04 -8.80 -7.16
CA LEU A 238 -6.97 -9.11 -6.21
C LEU A 238 -7.25 -8.46 -4.85
N ALA A 239 -7.74 -7.22 -4.83
CA ALA A 239 -8.10 -6.52 -3.60
C ALA A 239 -9.22 -7.24 -2.85
N ALA A 240 -10.28 -7.65 -3.57
CA ALA A 240 -11.41 -8.38 -2.99
C ALA A 240 -10.98 -9.76 -2.47
N LEU A 241 -10.23 -10.51 -3.27
CA LEU A 241 -9.69 -11.82 -2.90
C LEU A 241 -8.84 -11.74 -1.62
N LEU A 242 -7.92 -10.76 -1.55
CA LEU A 242 -7.07 -10.58 -0.37
C LEU A 242 -7.87 -10.06 0.83
N ALA A 243 -8.85 -9.19 0.60
CA ALA A 243 -9.74 -8.68 1.64
C ALA A 243 -10.50 -9.82 2.35
N ASP A 244 -10.99 -10.82 1.60
CA ASP A 244 -11.64 -12.03 2.15
C ASP A 244 -10.69 -12.83 3.07
N GLN A 245 -9.38 -12.74 2.84
CA GLN A 245 -8.35 -13.38 3.67
C GLN A 245 -7.85 -12.49 4.83
N GLY A 246 -8.46 -11.32 5.04
CA GLY A 246 -7.99 -10.35 6.05
C GLY A 246 -6.67 -9.65 5.67
N LEU A 247 -6.32 -9.68 4.38
CA LEU A 247 -5.12 -9.07 3.82
C LEU A 247 -5.50 -7.85 2.97
N GLY A 248 -4.47 -7.13 2.55
CA GLY A 248 -4.56 -6.16 1.47
C GLY A 248 -3.21 -6.01 0.80
N PHE A 249 -3.20 -5.41 -0.39
CA PHE A 249 -1.96 -5.12 -1.09
C PHE A 249 -1.83 -3.63 -1.37
N ARG A 250 -0.61 -3.16 -1.52
CA ARG A 250 -0.32 -1.80 -1.98
C ARG A 250 0.99 -1.79 -2.76
N PRO A 251 1.14 -0.89 -3.74
CA PRO A 251 2.42 -0.70 -4.36
C PRO A 251 3.43 -0.10 -3.36
N ARG A 252 4.67 -0.55 -3.42
CA ARG A 252 5.78 -0.09 -2.59
C ARG A 252 7.00 0.15 -3.46
N ARG A 253 7.56 1.36 -3.41
CA ARG A 253 8.81 1.70 -4.09
C ARG A 253 10.00 1.27 -3.22
N LEU A 254 10.91 0.50 -3.80
CA LEU A 254 12.15 0.04 -3.18
C LEU A 254 13.25 1.13 -3.26
N PRO A 255 14.30 1.06 -2.42
CA PRO A 255 15.40 2.04 -2.44
C PRO A 255 16.16 2.14 -3.77
N ASP A 256 16.14 1.09 -4.59
CA ASP A 256 16.71 1.06 -5.93
C ASP A 256 15.78 1.66 -7.01
N GLY A 257 14.60 2.13 -6.60
CA GLY A 257 13.61 2.75 -7.47
C GLY A 257 12.61 1.78 -8.11
N LYS A 258 12.78 0.47 -7.94
CA LYS A 258 11.81 -0.53 -8.40
C LYS A 258 10.52 -0.46 -7.60
N ILE A 259 9.44 -1.00 -8.14
CA ILE A 259 8.16 -1.10 -7.44
C ILE A 259 7.82 -2.56 -7.27
N GLU A 260 7.28 -2.92 -6.12
CA GLU A 260 6.67 -4.21 -5.86
C GLU A 260 5.23 -4.01 -5.36
N LEU A 261 4.39 -5.03 -5.50
CA LEU A 261 3.07 -5.07 -4.90
C LEU A 261 3.17 -5.81 -3.57
N SER A 262 3.26 -5.06 -2.48
CA SER A 262 3.40 -5.63 -1.14
C SER A 262 2.04 -6.07 -0.61
N VAL A 263 1.91 -7.35 -0.26
CA VAL A 263 0.75 -7.93 0.43
C VAL A 263 1.04 -8.04 1.91
N ALA A 264 0.18 -7.47 2.74
CA ALA A 264 0.32 -7.43 4.18
C ALA A 264 -1.03 -7.68 4.88
N THR A 265 -1.00 -7.92 6.19
CA THR A 265 -2.24 -7.94 6.98
C THR A 265 -2.82 -6.53 7.10
N ARG A 266 -4.12 -6.44 7.39
CA ARG A 266 -4.80 -5.13 7.57
C ARG A 266 -4.23 -4.29 8.71
N ASP A 267 -3.61 -4.93 9.70
CA ASP A 267 -2.96 -4.24 10.83
C ASP A 267 -1.59 -3.65 10.43
N GLU A 268 -0.87 -4.31 9.51
CA GLU A 268 0.46 -3.89 9.05
C GLU A 268 0.41 -2.81 7.97
N ALA A 269 -0.59 -2.87 7.08
CA ALA A 269 -0.70 -1.95 5.95
C ALA A 269 -1.91 -1.04 6.09
N ARG A 270 -1.63 0.25 6.20
CA ARG A 270 -2.60 1.30 5.91
C ARG A 270 -2.69 1.54 4.42
N ASP A 271 -3.83 2.10 4.03
CA ASP A 271 -4.09 2.56 2.69
C ASP A 271 -3.85 1.48 1.62
N VAL A 272 -4.47 0.33 1.78
CA VAL A 272 -4.39 -0.75 0.78
C VAL A 272 -5.12 -0.34 -0.52
N TRP A 273 -4.79 -1.00 -1.62
CA TRP A 273 -5.53 -0.89 -2.88
C TRP A 273 -7.01 -1.21 -2.62
N PRO A 274 -7.94 -0.34 -3.03
CA PRO A 274 -9.32 -0.48 -2.65
C PRO A 274 -10.02 -1.59 -3.44
N VAL A 275 -11.06 -2.18 -2.84
CA VAL A 275 -12.02 -3.03 -3.57
C VAL A 275 -12.95 -2.11 -4.36
N GLY A 276 -12.47 -1.66 -5.51
CA GLY A 276 -13.15 -0.70 -6.37
C GLY A 276 -13.08 0.76 -5.91
N TRP A 277 -13.33 1.64 -6.86
CA TRP A 277 -13.28 3.08 -6.75
C TRP A 277 -14.69 3.66 -6.65
N PRO A 278 -14.90 4.75 -5.89
CA PRO A 278 -16.18 5.45 -5.90
C PRO A 278 -16.55 5.91 -7.31
N ARG A 279 -17.84 5.79 -7.65
CA ARG A 279 -18.38 6.35 -8.90
C ARG A 279 -18.13 7.86 -8.98
N GLN A 280 -17.72 8.33 -10.16
CA GLN A 280 -17.54 9.77 -10.43
C GLN A 280 -18.81 10.40 -11.02
N ALA A 281 -19.64 9.61 -11.70
CA ALA A 281 -20.88 10.05 -12.33
C ALA A 281 -22.12 9.59 -11.56
N GLU A 282 -23.28 10.12 -11.95
CA GLU A 282 -24.54 9.70 -11.37
C GLU A 282 -24.93 8.25 -11.70
N LEU A 283 -25.74 7.64 -10.83
CA LEU A 283 -26.13 6.23 -10.98
C LEU A 283 -26.76 5.91 -12.36
N PRO A 284 -27.65 6.75 -12.94
CA PRO A 284 -28.19 6.49 -14.28
C PRO A 284 -27.12 6.46 -15.39
N ALA A 285 -26.03 7.20 -15.25
CA ALA A 285 -24.92 7.19 -16.21
C ALA A 285 -23.96 6.03 -15.97
N THR A 286 -23.79 5.64 -14.70
CA THR A 286 -22.81 4.62 -14.29
C THR A 286 -23.34 3.20 -14.44
N ALA A 287 -24.56 2.93 -13.99
CA ALA A 287 -25.16 1.59 -13.96
C ALA A 287 -26.67 1.66 -14.31
N PRO A 288 -27.03 2.02 -15.55
CA PRO A 288 -28.43 2.21 -15.95
C PRO A 288 -29.29 0.95 -15.81
N ALA A 289 -28.69 -0.24 -15.93
CA ALA A 289 -29.38 -1.53 -15.76
C ALA A 289 -30.07 -1.66 -14.39
N LEU A 290 -29.52 -1.02 -13.35
CA LEU A 290 -30.09 -1.03 -12.00
C LEU A 290 -31.41 -0.24 -11.88
N LEU A 291 -31.67 0.67 -12.81
CA LEU A 291 -32.86 1.53 -12.83
C LEU A 291 -33.97 0.99 -13.73
N GLN A 292 -33.72 -0.12 -14.42
CA GLN A 292 -34.74 -0.77 -15.25
C GLN A 292 -35.80 -1.43 -14.38
N PHE A 293 -37.06 -1.22 -14.72
CA PHE A 293 -38.17 -1.92 -14.06
C PHE A 293 -38.24 -3.37 -14.57
N LYS A 294 -38.30 -4.31 -13.63
CA LYS A 294 -38.56 -5.73 -13.89
C LYS A 294 -39.69 -6.20 -12.98
N ALA A 295 -40.46 -7.17 -13.47
CA ALA A 295 -41.33 -7.95 -12.60
C ALA A 295 -40.44 -8.96 -11.88
N ILE A 296 -40.39 -8.87 -10.57
CA ILE A 296 -39.57 -9.74 -9.72
C ILE A 296 -40.55 -10.52 -8.86
N ASP A 297 -40.38 -11.84 -8.83
CA ASP A 297 -41.13 -12.78 -8.01
C ASP A 297 -40.13 -13.75 -7.40
N LEU A 298 -40.06 -13.79 -6.07
CA LEU A 298 -39.12 -14.59 -5.31
C LEU A 298 -39.87 -15.28 -4.16
N ASP A 299 -39.66 -16.57 -4.00
CA ASP A 299 -40.26 -17.36 -2.94
C ASP A 299 -39.18 -18.12 -2.16
N GLU A 300 -38.90 -17.63 -0.95
CA GLU A 300 -37.92 -18.23 -0.03
C GLU A 300 -36.49 -18.43 -0.57
N GLU A 301 -36.08 -17.65 -1.58
CA GLU A 301 -34.78 -17.79 -2.24
C GLU A 301 -33.61 -17.37 -1.34
N PRO A 302 -32.55 -18.18 -1.18
CA PRO A 302 -31.34 -17.76 -0.48
C PRO A 302 -30.72 -16.51 -1.11
N LEU A 303 -30.31 -15.55 -0.28
CA LEU A 303 -29.81 -14.26 -0.77
C LEU A 303 -28.50 -14.39 -1.56
N ASP A 304 -27.62 -15.34 -1.23
CA ASP A 304 -26.38 -15.57 -1.98
C ASP A 304 -26.64 -16.08 -3.40
N ASP A 305 -27.50 -17.10 -3.55
CA ASP A 305 -27.90 -17.63 -4.86
C ASP A 305 -28.65 -16.55 -5.68
N LEU A 306 -29.49 -15.76 -5.02
CA LEU A 306 -30.16 -14.61 -5.65
C LEU A 306 -29.17 -13.59 -6.19
N LEU A 307 -28.09 -13.28 -5.45
CA LEU A 307 -27.08 -12.32 -5.89
C LEU A 307 -26.28 -12.84 -7.10
N ASP A 308 -26.01 -14.15 -7.16
CA ASP A 308 -25.41 -14.77 -8.35
C ASP A 308 -26.35 -14.64 -9.57
N GLY A 309 -27.64 -14.92 -9.40
CA GLY A 309 -28.65 -14.73 -10.45
C GLY A 309 -28.83 -13.27 -10.88
N VAL A 310 -28.72 -12.32 -9.95
CA VAL A 310 -28.72 -10.88 -10.25
C VAL A 310 -27.51 -10.49 -11.08
N SER A 311 -26.32 -11.01 -10.77
CA SER A 311 -25.10 -10.77 -11.54
C SER A 311 -25.27 -11.17 -13.00
N GLU A 312 -25.88 -12.34 -13.24
CA GLU A 312 -26.19 -12.83 -14.59
C GLU A 312 -27.27 -11.97 -15.27
N ALA A 313 -28.38 -11.67 -14.59
CA ALA A 313 -29.48 -10.90 -15.15
C ALA A 313 -29.08 -9.46 -15.52
N LEU A 314 -28.19 -8.85 -14.74
CA LEU A 314 -27.69 -7.49 -14.99
C LEU A 314 -26.49 -7.46 -15.93
N GLN A 315 -25.84 -8.61 -16.19
CA GLN A 315 -24.54 -8.69 -16.84
C GLN A 315 -23.51 -7.76 -16.17
N MET A 316 -23.59 -7.68 -14.84
CA MET A 316 -22.78 -6.79 -14.02
C MET A 316 -22.29 -7.57 -12.80
N PRO A 317 -20.98 -7.63 -12.54
CA PRO A 317 -20.45 -8.41 -11.42
C PRO A 317 -21.05 -7.98 -10.08
N VAL A 318 -21.32 -8.97 -9.23
CA VAL A 318 -21.70 -8.78 -7.83
C VAL A 318 -20.60 -9.36 -6.96
N LEU A 319 -19.94 -8.51 -6.19
CA LEU A 319 -18.91 -8.87 -5.23
C LEU A 319 -19.44 -8.70 -3.81
N ILE A 320 -18.97 -9.52 -2.89
CA ILE A 320 -19.41 -9.54 -1.49
C ILE A 320 -18.21 -9.29 -0.57
N ASP A 321 -18.36 -8.36 0.39
CA ASP A 321 -17.40 -8.15 1.47
C ASP A 321 -17.54 -9.26 2.52
N ARG A 322 -17.02 -10.45 2.20
CA ARG A 322 -17.21 -11.63 3.06
C ARG A 322 -16.57 -11.43 4.42
N ALA A 323 -15.36 -10.87 4.45
CA ALA A 323 -14.69 -10.56 5.72
C ALA A 323 -15.46 -9.55 6.57
N GLY A 324 -16.03 -8.50 5.95
CA GLY A 324 -16.85 -7.51 6.65
C GLY A 324 -18.15 -8.11 7.21
N LEU A 325 -18.82 -8.98 6.45
CA LEU A 325 -20.05 -9.65 6.88
C LEU A 325 -19.78 -10.71 7.96
N GLU A 326 -18.71 -11.50 7.81
CA GLU A 326 -18.29 -12.51 8.79
C GLU A 326 -17.95 -11.87 10.14
N ALA A 327 -17.27 -10.71 10.16
CA ALA A 327 -16.99 -9.95 11.37
C ALA A 327 -18.26 -9.47 12.11
N LYS A 328 -19.41 -9.48 11.43
CA LYS A 328 -20.73 -9.17 11.99
C LYS A 328 -21.60 -10.41 12.19
N HIS A 329 -21.04 -11.61 11.98
CA HIS A 329 -21.75 -12.88 12.00
C HIS A 329 -22.95 -12.92 11.04
N ILE A 330 -22.82 -12.28 9.87
CA ILE A 330 -23.84 -12.27 8.82
C ILE A 330 -23.45 -13.31 7.78
N ASN A 331 -24.32 -14.31 7.59
CA ASN A 331 -24.23 -15.25 6.50
C ASN A 331 -25.40 -15.03 5.53
N LEU A 332 -25.10 -14.74 4.26
CA LEU A 332 -26.13 -14.42 3.27
C LEU A 332 -26.96 -15.64 2.87
N SER A 333 -26.38 -16.85 2.90
CA SER A 333 -27.10 -18.09 2.57
C SER A 333 -28.25 -18.39 3.54
N ASP A 334 -28.13 -17.91 4.78
CA ASP A 334 -29.12 -18.16 5.83
C ASP A 334 -30.32 -17.20 5.73
N VAL A 335 -30.22 -16.17 4.89
CA VAL A 335 -31.25 -15.15 4.71
C VAL A 335 -32.07 -15.46 3.47
N LYS A 336 -33.26 -16.01 3.69
CA LYS A 336 -34.24 -16.25 2.62
C LYS A 336 -35.01 -14.98 2.25
N ILE A 337 -35.16 -14.72 0.96
CA ILE A 337 -35.86 -13.56 0.41
C ILE A 337 -37.19 -14.02 -0.19
N THR A 338 -38.28 -13.42 0.30
CA THR A 338 -39.60 -13.53 -0.32
C THR A 338 -39.97 -12.16 -0.84
N PHE A 339 -40.26 -12.05 -2.12
CA PHE A 339 -40.66 -10.81 -2.77
C PHE A 339 -41.80 -11.12 -3.74
N PRO A 340 -43.06 -10.79 -3.38
CA PRO A 340 -44.21 -11.14 -4.21
C PRO A 340 -44.12 -10.44 -5.56
N LEU A 341 -44.61 -11.10 -6.62
CA LEU A 341 -44.66 -10.57 -7.99
C LEU A 341 -45.02 -9.08 -8.03
N LYS A 342 -44.00 -8.25 -8.20
CA LYS A 342 -44.13 -6.79 -8.20
C LYS A 342 -43.16 -6.18 -9.19
N LYS A 343 -43.62 -5.13 -9.87
CA LYS A 343 -42.79 -4.31 -10.73
C LYS A 343 -41.94 -3.37 -9.87
N ALA A 344 -40.63 -3.56 -9.88
CA ALA A 344 -39.66 -2.74 -9.15
C ALA A 344 -38.40 -2.53 -10.00
N THR A 345 -37.59 -1.53 -9.63
CA THR A 345 -36.24 -1.40 -10.17
C THR A 345 -35.28 -2.31 -9.39
N TRP A 346 -34.25 -2.83 -10.05
CA TRP A 346 -33.25 -3.68 -9.40
C TRP A 346 -32.62 -3.03 -8.18
N ILE A 347 -32.27 -1.73 -8.25
CA ILE A 347 -31.68 -1.06 -7.08
C ILE A 347 -32.62 -0.99 -5.88
N SER A 348 -33.93 -0.85 -6.11
CA SER A 348 -34.91 -0.77 -5.01
C SER A 348 -35.10 -2.15 -4.39
N ALA A 349 -35.25 -3.18 -5.23
CA ALA A 349 -35.37 -4.56 -4.80
C ALA A 349 -34.10 -5.03 -4.05
N LEU A 350 -32.91 -4.80 -4.61
CA LEU A 350 -31.64 -5.18 -3.97
C LEU A 350 -31.44 -4.51 -2.61
N LYS A 351 -31.80 -3.23 -2.47
CA LYS A 351 -31.75 -2.56 -1.15
C LYS A 351 -32.65 -3.25 -0.14
N GLU A 352 -33.87 -3.64 -0.53
CA GLU A 352 -34.79 -4.37 0.34
C GLU A 352 -34.24 -5.75 0.72
N PHE A 353 -33.70 -6.48 -0.25
CA PHE A 353 -33.14 -7.82 -0.07
C PHE A 353 -31.93 -7.81 0.87
N THR A 354 -30.93 -6.98 0.58
CA THR A 354 -29.71 -6.92 1.39
C THR A 354 -29.97 -6.33 2.77
N PHE A 355 -30.95 -5.42 2.91
CA PHE A 355 -31.28 -4.83 4.21
C PHE A 355 -31.81 -5.88 5.19
N LYS A 356 -32.54 -6.89 4.70
CA LYS A 356 -32.97 -8.05 5.52
C LYS A 356 -31.77 -8.80 6.11
N ALA A 357 -30.65 -8.84 5.40
CA ALA A 357 -29.39 -9.41 5.85
C ALA A 357 -28.49 -8.41 6.62
N LYS A 358 -28.99 -7.23 6.99
CA LYS A 358 -28.20 -6.13 7.60
C LYS A 358 -26.99 -5.71 6.73
N ALA A 359 -27.17 -5.78 5.42
CA ALA A 359 -26.21 -5.39 4.41
C ALA A 359 -26.80 -4.30 3.49
N ARG A 360 -25.95 -3.71 2.65
CA ARG A 360 -26.34 -2.73 1.64
C ARG A 360 -25.54 -2.93 0.34
N PRO A 361 -26.12 -2.62 -0.83
CA PRO A 361 -25.39 -2.64 -2.08
C PRO A 361 -24.74 -1.28 -2.34
N ASP A 362 -23.44 -1.28 -2.58
CA ASP A 362 -22.70 -0.13 -3.11
C ASP A 362 -22.38 -0.33 -4.59
N VAL A 363 -22.51 0.72 -5.39
CA VAL A 363 -22.10 0.70 -6.80
C VAL A 363 -20.73 1.34 -6.91
N LEU A 364 -19.75 0.52 -7.24
CA LEU A 364 -18.35 0.92 -7.37
C LEU A 364 -17.87 0.70 -8.80
N LEU A 365 -16.73 1.32 -9.13
CA LEU A 365 -16.04 1.14 -10.40
C LEU A 365 -14.80 0.29 -10.19
N ASP A 366 -14.54 -0.68 -11.05
CA ASP A 366 -13.28 -1.40 -11.05
C ASP A 366 -12.14 -0.52 -11.62
N ASP A 367 -10.91 -1.05 -11.71
CA ASP A 367 -9.76 -0.31 -12.26
C ASP A 367 -9.91 0.00 -13.76
N ALA A 368 -10.84 -0.67 -14.44
CA ALA A 368 -11.21 -0.37 -15.82
C ALA A 368 -12.26 0.74 -15.96
N GLY A 369 -12.89 1.14 -14.86
CA GLY A 369 -14.04 2.05 -14.85
C GLY A 369 -15.37 1.34 -15.13
N GLN A 370 -15.40 0.01 -15.07
CA GLN A 370 -16.62 -0.78 -15.23
C GLN A 370 -17.37 -0.85 -13.90
N PRO A 371 -18.70 -0.66 -13.90
CA PRO A 371 -19.50 -0.73 -12.69
C PRO A 371 -19.62 -2.18 -12.18
N PHE A 372 -19.64 -2.33 -10.86
CA PHE A 372 -20.02 -3.57 -10.20
C PHE A 372 -20.77 -3.27 -8.91
N LEU A 373 -21.55 -4.25 -8.43
CA LEU A 373 -22.19 -4.18 -7.11
C LEU A 373 -21.26 -4.75 -6.06
N TYR A 374 -21.11 -4.04 -4.94
CA TYR A 374 -20.36 -4.50 -3.78
C TYR A 374 -21.28 -4.56 -2.56
N ILE A 375 -21.53 -5.77 -2.07
CA ILE A 375 -22.42 -6.00 -0.93
C ILE A 375 -21.60 -5.89 0.35
N VAL A 376 -21.93 -4.91 1.18
CA VAL A 376 -21.20 -4.59 2.42
C VAL A 376 -22.13 -4.58 3.63
N PRO A 377 -21.60 -4.76 4.86
CA PRO A 377 -22.38 -4.52 6.08
C PRO A 377 -23.01 -3.12 6.10
N LEU A 378 -24.19 -3.00 6.71
CA LEU A 378 -24.94 -1.74 6.74
C LEU A 378 -24.14 -0.57 7.37
N ASP A 379 -23.32 -0.86 8.39
CA ASP A 379 -22.48 0.10 9.10
C ASP A 379 -21.08 0.27 8.49
N ALA A 380 -20.78 -0.39 7.36
CA ALA A 380 -19.52 -0.21 6.66
C ALA A 380 -19.36 1.28 6.24
N PRO A 381 -18.16 1.87 6.38
CA PRO A 381 -17.93 3.27 6.03
C PRO A 381 -18.40 3.58 4.61
N ALA A 382 -19.11 4.69 4.44
CA ALA A 382 -19.58 5.11 3.13
C ALA A 382 -18.39 5.38 2.20
N ARG A 383 -18.34 4.68 1.06
CA ARG A 383 -17.36 4.91 0.00
C ARG A 383 -17.88 6.02 -0.92
N ALA A 384 -17.95 7.25 -0.38
CA ALA A 384 -18.51 8.39 -1.08
C ALA A 384 -17.63 8.79 -2.30
N PRO A 385 -18.22 9.34 -3.37
CA PRO A 385 -17.46 10.07 -4.37
C PRO A 385 -16.67 11.17 -3.65
N LYS A 386 -15.34 11.15 -3.77
CA LYS A 386 -14.57 12.36 -3.48
C LYS A 386 -14.86 13.30 -4.64
N GLY A 387 -15.67 14.33 -4.38
CA GLY A 387 -16.03 15.37 -5.35
C GLY A 387 -14.83 16.14 -5.86
#